data_AF-A0A1B6F9R2-F1
#
_entry.id   AF-A0A1B6F9R2-F1
#
_cell.length_a   1.000
_cell.length_b   1.000
_cell.length_c   1.000
_cell.angle_alpha   90.00
_cell.angle_beta   90.00
_cell.angle_gamma   90.00
#
_symmetry.space_group_name_H-M   'P 1'
#
loop_
_entity.id
_entity.type
_entity.pdbx_description
1 polymer ?
#
loop_
_entity_poly.entity_id
_entity_poly.type
_entity_poly.pdbx_seq_one_letter_code
_entity_poly.pdbx_strand_id
1 'polypeptide(L)'
;MKGVDRANQMMAYYPVERKTLRWYKKLAVHIIHMLLLNSHTLHNIYTVGAAERNKWTFYDFRLAVLENLLPKPVDPLPIMPLRGTPHTLTMNGPRPDNPNRIHQKDCRICRVNKIRKKSKYVCKACPGEPGLCPGKCFDTFHKV
;
A
#
# COMPACT_ATOMS: atom_id res chain seq x y z
N MET A 1 18.47 5.55 38.07
CA MET A 1 17.63 4.39 37.69
C MET A 1 16.47 4.80 36.76
N LYS A 2 16.74 5.34 35.56
CA LYS A 2 15.67 5.75 34.59
C LYS A 2 15.81 5.09 33.20
N GLY A 3 16.76 4.16 33.06
CA GLY A 3 17.05 3.52 31.77
C GLY A 3 15.90 2.66 31.27
N VAL A 4 15.30 1.88 32.16
CA VAL A 4 14.15 1.00 31.86
C VAL A 4 12.93 1.83 31.46
N ASP A 5 12.61 2.87 32.23
CA ASP A 5 11.48 3.77 31.92
C ASP A 5 11.64 4.44 30.57
N ARG A 6 12.85 4.91 30.25
CA ARG A 6 13.16 5.52 28.96
C ARG A 6 13.01 4.52 27.80
N ALA A 7 13.48 3.28 27.97
CA ALA A 7 13.33 2.25 26.94
C ALA A 7 11.85 1.92 26.71
N ASN A 8 11.07 1.77 27.79
CA ASN A 8 9.62 1.58 27.71
C ASN A 8 8.92 2.76 27.03
N GLN A 9 9.30 3.99 27.37
CA GLN A 9 8.76 5.19 26.74
C GLN A 9 9.07 5.21 25.23
N MET A 10 10.28 4.86 24.82
CA MET A 10 10.68 4.79 23.41
C MET A 10 9.85 3.75 22.62
N MET A 11 9.53 2.61 23.23
CA MET A 11 8.65 1.61 22.62
C MET A 11 7.18 2.04 22.56
N ALA A 12 6.72 2.78 23.57
CA ALA A 12 5.33 3.21 23.68
C ALA A 12 4.91 4.23 22.62
N TYR A 13 5.85 4.98 22.03
CA TYR A 13 5.55 5.96 20.98
C TYR A 13 5.00 5.35 19.69
N TYR A 14 5.35 4.10 19.39
CA TYR A 14 4.98 3.45 18.13
C TYR A 14 4.51 2.02 18.39
N PRO A 15 3.34 1.81 19.02
CA PRO A 15 2.86 0.49 19.37
C PRO A 15 2.50 -0.32 18.11
N VAL A 16 3.06 -1.53 17.98
CA VAL A 16 2.74 -2.48 16.89
C VAL A 16 1.74 -3.55 17.35
N GLU A 17 1.48 -3.60 18.66
CA GLU A 17 0.54 -4.51 19.29
C GLU A 17 -0.91 -4.10 18.98
N ARG A 18 -1.59 -4.87 18.12
CA ARG A 18 -3.02 -4.68 17.86
C ARG A 18 -3.87 -5.45 18.87
N LYS A 19 -5.04 -4.91 19.23
CA LYS A 19 -5.99 -5.53 20.19
C LYS A 19 -6.38 -6.97 19.82
N THR A 20 -6.37 -7.30 18.53
CA THR A 20 -6.80 -8.60 17.98
C THR A 20 -5.74 -9.71 18.04
N LEU A 21 -4.52 -9.42 18.50
CA LEU A 21 -3.46 -10.43 18.57
C LEU A 21 -3.60 -11.34 19.81
N ARG A 22 -3.45 -12.66 19.61
CA ARG A 22 -3.32 -13.63 20.71
C ARG A 22 -2.08 -13.31 21.56
N TRP A 23 -2.11 -13.64 22.85
CA TRP A 23 -1.10 -13.21 23.83
C TRP A 23 0.35 -13.57 23.43
N TYR A 24 0.58 -14.78 22.90
CA TYR A 24 1.91 -15.21 22.46
C TYR A 24 2.43 -14.42 21.25
N LYS A 25 1.53 -13.96 20.35
CA LYS A 25 1.90 -13.09 19.22
C LYS A 25 2.26 -11.69 19.71
N LYS A 26 1.60 -11.19 20.75
CA LYS A 26 1.98 -9.91 21.39
C LYS A 26 3.39 -9.99 21.96
N LEU A 27 3.73 -11.08 22.63
CA LEU A 27 5.08 -11.31 23.14
C LEU A 27 6.12 -11.30 22.01
N ALA A 28 5.86 -12.00 20.90
CA ALA A 28 6.75 -12.00 19.74
C ALA A 28 6.96 -10.58 19.15
N VAL A 29 5.88 -9.80 18.99
CA VAL A 29 5.96 -8.41 18.53
C VAL A 29 6.78 -7.54 19.49
N HIS A 30 6.58 -7.72 20.81
CA HIS A 30 7.32 -7.00 21.83
C HIS A 30 8.84 -7.31 21.77
N ILE A 31 9.19 -8.60 21.61
CA ILE A 31 10.59 -9.03 21.45
C ILE A 31 11.22 -8.39 20.21
N ILE A 32 10.51 -8.34 19.08
CA ILE A 32 11.00 -7.70 17.85
C ILE A 32 11.23 -6.19 18.07
N HIS A 33 10.32 -5.51 18.79
CA HIS A 33 10.50 -4.10 19.14
C HIS A 33 11.71 -3.85 20.04
N MET A 34 11.91 -4.69 21.06
CA MET A 34 13.09 -4.62 21.92
C MET A 34 14.38 -4.82 21.12
N LEU A 35 14.39 -5.81 20.22
CA LEU A 35 15.53 -6.08 19.34
C LEU A 35 15.85 -4.87 18.48
N LEU A 36 14.84 -4.23 17.88
CA LEU A 36 15.01 -3.05 17.04
C LEU A 36 15.56 -1.84 17.82
N LEU A 37 15.10 -1.62 19.05
CA LEU A 37 15.60 -0.56 19.93
C LEU A 37 17.06 -0.80 20.35
N ASN A 38 17.41 -2.06 20.64
CA ASN A 38 18.79 -2.44 20.94
C ASN A 38 19.70 -2.25 19.72
N SER A 39 19.25 -2.65 18.53
CA SER A 39 19.97 -2.43 17.27
C SER A 39 20.18 -0.94 16.98
N HIS A 40 19.18 -0.08 17.23
CA HIS A 40 19.32 1.38 17.11
C HIS A 40 20.38 1.93 18.05
N THR A 41 20.40 1.44 19.30
CA THR A 41 21.38 1.85 20.30
C THR A 41 22.79 1.45 19.87
N LEU A 42 22.99 0.21 19.42
CA LEU A 42 24.26 -0.26 18.89
C LEU A 42 24.70 0.53 17.66
N HIS A 43 23.79 0.76 16.70
CA HIS A 43 24.07 1.57 15.52
C HIS A 43 24.58 2.94 15.93
N ASN A 44 23.86 3.66 16.79
CA ASN A 44 24.28 4.98 17.25
C ASN A 44 25.60 4.98 18.04
N ILE A 45 25.95 3.89 18.74
CA ILE A 45 27.26 3.79 19.41
C ILE A 45 28.38 3.68 18.37
N TYR A 46 28.24 2.78 17.40
CA TYR A 46 29.32 2.47 16.46
C TYR A 46 29.42 3.44 15.27
N THR A 47 28.31 4.02 14.80
CA THR A 47 28.34 4.90 13.61
C THR A 47 28.58 6.37 13.95
N VAL A 48 28.15 6.83 15.12
CA VAL A 48 28.35 8.22 15.57
C VAL A 48 29.72 8.36 16.23
N GLY A 49 30.14 7.35 17.01
CA GLY A 49 31.45 7.34 17.65
C GLY A 49 32.63 7.25 16.66
N ALA A 50 32.42 6.69 15.47
CA ALA A 50 33.49 6.47 14.50
C ALA A 50 33.58 7.50 13.36
N ALA A 51 32.53 8.29 13.09
CA ALA A 51 32.44 9.08 11.85
C ALA A 51 31.93 10.52 12.00
N GLU A 52 31.85 11.07 13.23
CA GLU A 52 31.29 12.42 13.51
C GLU A 52 29.92 12.68 12.83
N ARG A 53 29.14 11.61 12.62
CA ARG A 53 27.79 11.71 12.03
C ARG A 53 26.77 12.03 13.10
N ASN A 54 25.73 12.77 12.74
CA ASN A 54 24.60 13.02 13.63
C ASN A 54 23.94 11.70 14.06
N LYS A 55 23.53 11.64 15.33
CA LYS A 55 22.76 10.53 15.89
C LYS A 55 21.46 10.37 15.11
N TRP A 56 21.18 9.16 14.66
CA TRP A 56 19.90 8.87 14.02
C TRP A 56 18.80 8.86 15.07
N THR A 57 17.67 9.48 14.76
CA THR A 57 16.46 9.31 15.57
C THR A 57 15.96 7.87 15.45
N PHE A 58 15.19 7.40 16.43
CA PHE A 58 14.62 6.06 16.34
C PHE A 58 13.65 5.92 15.16
N TYR A 59 12.99 7.02 14.77
CA TYR A 59 12.10 7.06 13.61
C TYR A 59 12.86 6.83 12.29
N ASP A 60 13.94 7.59 12.05
CA ASP A 60 14.72 7.49 10.81
C ASP A 60 15.36 6.11 10.68
N PHE A 61 15.88 5.57 11.79
CA PHE A 61 16.42 4.22 11.83
C PHE A 61 15.39 3.17 11.45
N ARG A 62 14.15 3.28 11.94
CA ARG A 62 13.06 2.36 11.57
C ARG A 62 12.72 2.45 10.09
N LEU A 63 12.63 3.65 9.53
CA LEU A 63 12.35 3.82 8.11
C LEU A 63 13.43 3.17 7.25
N ALA A 64 14.70 3.42 7.57
CA ALA A 64 15.82 2.80 6.85
C ALA A 64 15.79 1.27 6.95
N VAL A 65 15.48 0.71 8.12
CA VAL A 65 15.32 -0.75 8.29
C VAL A 65 14.17 -1.27 7.43
N LEU A 66 13.03 -0.57 7.39
CA LEU A 66 11.88 -0.96 6.57
C LEU A 66 12.21 -0.90 5.07
N GLU A 67 12.87 0.16 4.60
CA GLU A 67 13.27 0.30 3.19
C GLU A 67 14.22 -0.81 2.74
N ASN A 68 15.10 -1.28 3.62
CA ASN A 68 16.03 -2.38 3.32
C ASN A 68 15.39 -3.77 3.42
N LEU A 69 14.39 -3.96 4.28
CA LEU A 69 13.71 -5.24 4.46
C LEU A 69 12.55 -5.45 3.48
N LEU A 70 11.90 -4.38 3.05
CA LEU A 70 10.80 -4.46 2.10
C LEU A 70 11.35 -4.56 0.67
N PRO A 71 10.68 -5.34 -0.21
CA PRO A 71 11.03 -5.32 -1.62
C PRO A 71 10.86 -3.90 -2.14
N LYS A 72 11.84 -3.45 -2.95
CA LYS A 72 11.71 -2.17 -3.64
C LYS A 72 10.40 -2.19 -4.42
N PRO A 73 9.58 -1.11 -4.34
CA PRO A 73 8.36 -1.05 -5.11
C PRO A 73 8.73 -1.26 -6.57
N VAL A 74 8.36 -2.42 -7.10
CA VAL A 74 8.39 -2.64 -8.55
C VAL A 74 7.32 -1.69 -9.05
N ASP A 75 7.71 -0.72 -9.87
CA ASP A 75 6.73 0.09 -10.60
C ASP A 75 5.73 -0.89 -11.19
N PRO A 76 4.41 -0.73 -10.94
CA PRO A 76 3.43 -1.61 -11.55
C PRO A 76 3.74 -1.57 -13.04
N LEU A 77 4.23 -2.69 -13.57
CA LEU A 77 4.55 -2.79 -14.98
C LEU A 77 3.33 -2.22 -15.71
N PRO A 78 3.50 -1.23 -16.60
CA PRO A 78 2.37 -0.74 -17.36
C PRO A 78 1.78 -1.98 -18.01
N ILE A 79 0.59 -2.37 -17.56
CA ILE A 79 -0.09 -3.52 -18.12
C ILE A 79 -0.58 -3.04 -19.48
N MET A 80 0.35 -3.02 -20.42
CA MET A 80 0.08 -2.67 -21.80
C MET A 80 -0.85 -3.75 -22.30
N PRO A 81 -2.04 -3.40 -22.82
CA PRO A 81 -2.87 -4.38 -23.48
C PRO A 81 -2.06 -5.03 -24.59
N LEU A 82 -2.15 -6.37 -24.68
CA LEU A 82 -1.56 -7.14 -25.75
C LEU A 82 -2.00 -6.51 -27.09
N ARG A 83 -1.05 -5.95 -27.87
CA ARG A 83 -1.37 -5.37 -29.19
C ARG A 83 -2.13 -6.42 -30.00
N GLY A 84 -3.37 -6.12 -30.36
CA GLY A 84 -4.17 -6.94 -31.28
C GLY A 84 -5.48 -7.51 -30.72
N THR A 85 -5.82 -7.33 -29.43
CA THR A 85 -7.17 -7.71 -28.96
C THR A 85 -8.16 -6.57 -29.21
N PRO A 86 -9.30 -6.82 -29.88
CA PRO A 86 -10.33 -5.81 -30.04
C PRO A 86 -10.91 -5.48 -28.65
N HIS A 87 -10.57 -4.31 -28.15
CA HIS A 87 -11.20 -3.79 -26.95
C HIS A 87 -12.67 -3.51 -27.26
N THR A 88 -13.56 -4.12 -26.49
CA THR A 88 -15.01 -3.89 -26.62
C THR A 88 -15.60 -3.59 -25.25
N LEU A 89 -16.60 -2.70 -25.22
CA LEU A 89 -17.39 -2.46 -24.04
C LEU A 89 -18.42 -3.57 -23.89
N THR A 90 -18.32 -4.34 -22.81
CA THR A 90 -19.35 -5.32 -22.43
C THR A 90 -20.14 -4.79 -21.25
N MET A 91 -21.45 -5.02 -21.24
CA MET A 91 -22.26 -4.74 -20.06
C MET A 91 -21.86 -5.69 -18.93
N ASN A 92 -21.72 -5.16 -17.73
CA ASN A 92 -21.33 -5.95 -16.57
C ASN A 92 -22.47 -6.87 -16.11
N GLY A 93 -22.13 -7.89 -15.31
CA GLY A 93 -23.10 -8.84 -14.79
C GLY A 93 -24.09 -8.25 -13.78
N PRO A 94 -25.18 -8.99 -13.46
CA PRO A 94 -26.07 -8.64 -12.36
C PRO A 94 -25.28 -8.62 -11.04
N ARG A 95 -25.75 -7.83 -10.08
CA ARG A 95 -25.12 -7.81 -8.77
C ARG A 95 -25.47 -9.09 -7.99
N PRO A 96 -24.56 -9.57 -7.13
CA PRO A 96 -24.81 -10.75 -6.30
C PRO A 96 -25.91 -10.53 -5.25
N ASP A 97 -26.12 -9.29 -4.79
CA ASP A 97 -27.15 -8.92 -3.80
C ASP A 97 -28.54 -8.71 -4.41
N ASN A 98 -28.60 -8.31 -5.69
CA ASN A 98 -29.86 -8.03 -6.36
C ASN A 98 -29.75 -8.34 -7.87
N PRO A 99 -30.29 -9.49 -8.32
CA PRO A 99 -30.21 -9.92 -9.72
C PRO A 99 -30.84 -8.94 -10.72
N ASN A 100 -31.79 -8.11 -10.28
CA ASN A 100 -32.46 -7.12 -11.13
C ASN A 100 -31.61 -5.85 -11.36
N ARG A 101 -30.48 -5.70 -10.66
CA ARG A 101 -29.59 -4.54 -10.81
C ARG A 101 -28.25 -4.97 -11.40
N ILE A 102 -27.80 -4.22 -12.40
CA ILE A 102 -26.48 -4.41 -13.00
C ILE A 102 -25.39 -3.84 -12.08
N HIS A 103 -24.27 -4.55 -11.97
CA HIS A 103 -23.11 -4.07 -11.23
C HIS A 103 -22.44 -2.92 -11.97
N GLN A 104 -22.25 -1.79 -11.29
CA GLN A 104 -21.67 -0.58 -11.89
C GLN A 104 -20.30 -0.29 -11.29
N LYS A 105 -19.31 0.03 -12.13
CA LYS A 105 -17.98 0.47 -11.72
C LYS A 105 -17.83 1.96 -11.97
N ASP A 106 -17.01 2.65 -11.18
CA ASP A 106 -16.69 4.06 -11.43
C ASP A 106 -15.89 4.18 -12.73
N CYS A 107 -16.22 5.18 -13.56
CA CYS A 107 -15.50 5.41 -14.79
C CYS A 107 -14.08 5.93 -14.51
N ARG A 108 -13.07 5.22 -15.00
CA ARG A 108 -11.66 5.54 -14.72
C ARG A 108 -11.26 6.94 -15.20
N ILE A 109 -11.69 7.34 -16.40
CA ILE A 109 -11.39 8.67 -16.95
C ILE A 109 -12.19 9.78 -16.26
N CYS A 110 -13.48 9.56 -16.01
CA CYS A 110 -14.27 10.55 -15.27
C CYS A 110 -13.67 10.80 -13.88
N ARG A 111 -13.19 9.75 -13.20
CA ARG A 111 -12.53 9.86 -11.90
C ARG A 111 -11.25 10.69 -11.96
N VAL A 112 -10.43 10.53 -13.01
CA VAL A 112 -9.24 11.38 -13.25
C VAL A 112 -9.65 12.85 -13.44
N ASN A 113 -10.74 13.09 -14.17
CA ASN A 113 -11.31 14.42 -14.36
C ASN A 113 -12.11 14.94 -13.15
N LYS A 114 -12.04 14.28 -11.99
CA LYS A 114 -12.79 14.61 -10.76
C LYS A 114 -14.32 14.60 -10.91
N ILE A 115 -14.84 13.93 -11.93
CA ILE A 115 -16.27 13.74 -12.17
C ILE A 115 -16.69 12.37 -11.65
N ARG A 116 -17.69 12.32 -10.76
CA ARG A 116 -18.27 11.06 -10.29
C ARG A 116 -19.31 10.54 -11.29
N LYS A 117 -18.92 9.59 -12.13
CA LYS A 117 -19.83 8.86 -13.02
C LYS A 117 -19.61 7.35 -12.89
N LYS A 118 -20.71 6.62 -12.70
CA LYS A 118 -20.75 5.16 -12.69
C LYS A 118 -21.13 4.65 -14.07
N SER A 119 -20.42 3.63 -14.55
CA SER A 119 -20.72 2.94 -15.80
C SER A 119 -21.21 1.52 -15.55
N LYS A 120 -22.21 1.11 -16.34
CA LYS A 120 -22.64 -0.29 -16.46
C LYS A 120 -21.74 -1.10 -17.39
N TYR A 121 -20.86 -0.43 -18.14
CA TYR A 121 -19.99 -1.05 -19.15
C TYR A 121 -18.55 -1.15 -18.65
N VAL A 122 -17.91 -2.27 -18.97
CA VAL A 122 -16.52 -2.59 -18.63
C VAL A 122 -15.79 -3.09 -19.87
N CYS A 123 -14.48 -2.85 -19.95
CA CYS A 123 -13.65 -3.45 -20.99
C CYS A 123 -13.03 -4.76 -20.48
N LYS A 124 -13.44 -5.91 -21.01
CA LYS A 124 -12.91 -7.24 -20.61
C LYS A 124 -11.50 -7.52 -21.10
N ALA A 125 -11.08 -6.87 -22.19
CA ALA A 125 -9.73 -7.01 -22.75
C ALA A 125 -8.66 -6.27 -21.93
N CYS A 126 -9.07 -5.31 -21.09
CA CYS A 126 -8.15 -4.59 -20.23
C CYS A 126 -7.96 -5.28 -18.87
N PRO A 127 -6.74 -5.25 -18.34
CA PRO A 127 -6.44 -5.76 -17.00
C PRO A 127 -7.25 -5.01 -15.94
N GLY A 128 -7.89 -5.77 -15.04
CA GLY A 128 -8.73 -5.23 -13.98
C GLY A 128 -10.12 -4.76 -14.43
N GLU A 129 -10.52 -5.04 -15.68
CA GLU A 129 -11.85 -4.76 -16.23
C GLU A 129 -12.38 -3.36 -15.86
N PRO A 130 -11.72 -2.28 -16.32
CA PRO A 130 -12.05 -0.92 -15.93
C PRO A 130 -13.46 -0.54 -16.39
N GLY A 131 -14.18 0.18 -15.51
CA GLY A 131 -15.44 0.84 -15.87
C GLY A 131 -15.18 2.02 -16.80
N LEU A 132 -15.87 2.09 -17.93
CA LEU A 132 -15.71 3.14 -18.93
C LEU A 132 -17.09 3.58 -19.45
N CYS A 133 -17.29 4.89 -19.60
CA CYS A 133 -18.51 5.41 -20.21
C CYS A 133 -18.50 5.12 -21.74
N PRO A 134 -19.65 4.78 -22.34
CA PRO A 134 -19.75 4.62 -23.78
C PRO A 134 -19.43 5.93 -24.50
N GLY A 135 -18.68 5.85 -25.61
CA GLY A 135 -18.21 6.99 -26.39
C GLY A 135 -16.85 7.52 -25.91
N LYS A 136 -16.76 8.84 -25.68
CA LYS A 136 -15.48 9.56 -25.48
C LYS A 136 -14.52 8.96 -24.46
N CYS A 137 -15.04 8.46 -23.32
CA CYS A 137 -14.18 7.86 -22.30
C CYS A 137 -13.57 6.52 -22.76
N PHE A 138 -14.30 5.73 -23.54
CA PHE A 138 -13.75 4.50 -24.07
C PHE A 138 -12.63 4.78 -25.07
N ASP A 139 -12.85 5.75 -25.97
CA ASP A 139 -11.86 6.12 -26.98
C ASP A 139 -10.61 6.72 -26.35
N THR A 140 -10.74 7.64 -25.39
CA THR A 140 -9.58 8.24 -24.69
C THR A 140 -8.77 7.20 -23.92
N PHE A 141 -9.39 6.12 -23.42
CA PHE A 141 -8.65 5.09 -22.68
C PHE A 141 -7.85 4.15 -23.59
N HIS A 142 -8.36 3.90 -24.80
CA HIS A 142 -7.77 2.96 -25.76
C HIS A 142 -7.05 3.63 -26.93
N LYS A 143 -6.99 4.96 -26.96
CA LYS A 143 -6.04 5.70 -27.79
C LYS A 143 -4.64 5.46 -27.25
N VAL A 144 -3.97 4.46 -27.83
CA VAL A 144 -2.52 4.32 -27.83
C VAL A 144 -1.96 5.20 -28.94
#